data_AF-A0A962SUZ9-F1
#
_entry.id   AF-A0A962SUZ9-F1
#
_cell.length_a   1.000
_cell.length_b   1.000
_cell.length_c   1.000
_cell.angle_alpha   90.00
_cell.angle_beta   90.00
_cell.angle_gamma   90.00
#
_symmetry.space_group_name_H-M   'P 1'
#
loop_
_entity.id
_entity.type
_entity.pdbx_description
1 polymer ?
#
loop_
_entity_poly.entity_id
_entity_poly.type
_entity_poly.pdbx_seq_one_letter_code
_entity_poly.pdbx_strand_id
1 'polypeptide(L)' 'MSEISPAAAVNPLSSAELQWAGDFLQALRREIGQVLIGQQAVVDQVLIALGAAGHVLVEGVPGL' A
#
# COMPACT_ATOMS: atom_id res chain seq x y z
N MET A 1 -21.05 -27.49 -15.47
CA MET A 1 -19.81 -26.94 -16.05
C MET A 1 -20.01 -25.43 -16.06
N SER A 2 -19.56 -24.76 -14.99
CA SER A 2 -19.82 -23.33 -14.77
C SER A 2 -18.77 -22.53 -15.54
N GLU A 3 -19.22 -21.65 -16.42
CA GLU A 3 -18.40 -20.73 -17.19
C GLU A 3 -17.57 -19.86 -16.22
N ILE A 4 -16.25 -19.89 -16.39
CA ILE A 4 -15.34 -18.95 -15.74
C ILE A 4 -15.40 -17.68 -16.58
N SER A 5 -16.12 -16.66 -16.12
CA SER A 5 -16.16 -15.35 -16.78
C SER A 5 -14.72 -14.82 -16.88
N PRO A 6 -14.23 -14.45 -18.07
CA PRO A 6 -12.90 -13.89 -18.21
C PRO A 6 -12.86 -12.57 -17.44
N ALA A 7 -11.79 -12.41 -16.66
CA ALA A 7 -11.30 -11.17 -16.05
C ALA A 7 -12.23 -9.95 -16.20
N ALA A 8 -12.90 -9.57 -15.11
CA ALA A 8 -13.51 -8.25 -14.97
C ALA A 8 -12.56 -7.20 -15.57
N ALA A 9 -13.00 -6.49 -16.59
CA ALA A 9 -12.18 -5.51 -17.30
C ALA A 9 -11.59 -4.53 -16.27
N VAL A 10 -10.29 -4.65 -16.03
CA VAL A 10 -9.57 -3.74 -15.13
C VAL A 10 -9.53 -2.40 -15.85
N ASN A 11 -10.44 -1.49 -15.48
CA ASN A 11 -10.42 -0.16 -16.04
C ASN A 11 -9.12 0.51 -15.60
N PRO A 12 -8.23 0.92 -16.53
CA PRO A 12 -6.98 1.56 -16.16
C PRO A 12 -7.29 2.85 -15.40
N LEU A 13 -6.60 3.06 -14.28
CA LEU A 13 -6.67 4.31 -13.53
C LEU A 13 -6.21 5.46 -14.41
N SER A 14 -6.93 6.58 -14.35
CA SER A 14 -6.53 7.82 -14.99
C SER A 14 -5.25 8.38 -14.35
N SER A 15 -4.51 9.22 -15.08
CA SER A 15 -3.32 9.88 -14.55
C SER A 15 -3.62 10.73 -13.30
N ALA A 16 -4.82 11.31 -13.21
CA ALA A 16 -5.25 12.09 -12.05
C ALA A 16 -5.46 11.21 -10.81
N GLU A 17 -6.06 10.03 -10.97
CA GLU A 17 -6.23 9.05 -9.88
C GLU A 17 -4.89 8.50 -9.40
N LEU A 18 -3.96 8.23 -10.33
CA LEU A 18 -2.60 7.79 -10.00
C LEU A 18 -1.82 8.87 -9.23
N GLN A 19 -1.92 10.13 -9.68
CA GLN A 19 -1.27 11.26 -9.00
C GLN A 19 -1.83 11.44 -7.58
N TRP A 20 -3.16 11.44 -7.44
CA TRP A 20 -3.83 11.55 -6.14
C TRP A 20 -3.42 10.42 -5.19
N ALA A 21 -3.40 9.18 -5.68
CA ALA A 21 -2.98 8.03 -4.87
C ALA A 21 -1.51 8.16 -4.42
N GLY A 22 -0.63 8.59 -5.32
CA GLY A 22 0.78 8.85 -5.00
C GLY A 22 0.96 9.92 -3.93
N ASP A 23 0.24 11.05 -4.06
CA ASP A 23 0.29 12.16 -3.09
C ASP A 23 -0.25 11.75 -1.71
N PHE A 24 -1.35 10.98 -1.71
CA PHE A 24 -1.95 10.43 -0.50
C PHE A 24 -1.00 9.46 0.23
N LEU A 25 -0.40 8.51 -0.50
CA LEU A 25 0.58 7.59 0.08
C LEU A 25 1.82 8.32 0.61
N GLN A 26 2.27 9.36 -0.09
CA GLN A 26 3.35 10.23 0.40
C GLN A 26 2.98 10.94 1.71
N ALA A 27 1.75 11.42 1.83
CA ALA A 27 1.26 12.06 3.06
C ALA A 27 1.23 11.07 4.22
N LEU A 28 0.70 9.86 4.02
CA LEU A 28 0.72 8.80 5.02
C LEU A 28 2.13 8.45 5.46
N ARG A 29 3.06 8.28 4.51
CA ARG A 29 4.47 7.99 4.81
C ARG A 29 5.10 9.07 5.69
N ARG A 30 4.82 10.36 5.42
CA ARG A 30 5.32 11.48 6.24
C ARG A 30 4.76 11.44 7.66
N GLU A 31 3.45 11.24 7.82
CA GLU A 31 2.82 11.20 9.16
C GLU A 31 3.35 10.03 9.99
N ILE A 32 3.45 8.84 9.42
CA ILE A 32 4.02 7.67 10.10
C ILE A 32 5.48 7.92 10.50
N GLY A 33 6.25 8.58 9.62
CA GLY A 33 7.64 8.92 9.87
C GLY A 33 7.89 9.88 11.03
N GLN A 34 6.86 10.59 11.54
CA GLN A 34 7.00 11.44 12.73
C GLN A 34 7.19 10.64 14.02
N VAL A 35 6.66 9.42 14.06
CA VAL A 35 6.71 8.54 15.24
C VAL A 35 7.59 7.31 15.02
N LEU A 36 7.68 6.82 13.78
CA LEU A 36 8.44 5.61 13.46
C LEU A 36 9.77 5.95 12.79
N ILE A 37 10.81 6.14 13.61
CA ILE A 37 12.15 6.54 13.17
C ILE A 37 12.95 5.33 12.69
N GLY A 38 13.67 5.48 11.57
CA GLY A 38 14.59 4.44 11.05
C GLY A 38 13.95 3.28 10.28
N GLN A 39 12.62 3.12 10.33
CA GLN A 39 11.91 1.96 9.73
C GLN A 39 11.26 2.27 8.37
N GLN A 40 11.91 3.07 7.52
CA GLN A 40 11.32 3.53 6.25
C GLN A 40 10.91 2.36 5.33
N ALA A 41 11.73 1.31 5.25
CA ALA A 41 11.45 0.15 4.41
C ALA A 41 10.20 -0.63 4.87
N VAL A 42 9.97 -0.74 6.19
CA VAL A 42 8.78 -1.41 6.75
C VAL A 42 7.53 -0.61 6.40
N VAL A 43 7.58 0.72 6.57
CA VAL A 43 6.47 1.61 6.20
C VAL A 43 6.13 1.46 4.71
N ASP A 44 7.14 1.49 3.85
CA ASP A 44 6.94 1.35 2.40
C ASP A 44 6.28 0.01 2.05
N GLN A 45 6.70 -1.11 2.67
CA GLN A 45 6.09 -2.42 2.43
C GLN A 45 4.64 -2.52 2.93
N VAL A 46 4.32 -1.93 4.08
CA VAL A 46 2.95 -1.88 4.60
C VAL A 46 2.05 -1.06 3.66
N LEU A 47 2.51 0.09 3.19
CA LEU A 47 1.75 0.93 2.25
C LEU A 47 1.53 0.24 0.90
N ILE A 48 2.52 -0.50 0.39
CA ILE A 48 2.39 -1.32 -0.83
C ILE A 48 1.32 -2.39 -0.63
N ALA A 49 1.39 -3.14 0.48
CA ALA A 49 0.41 -4.18 0.75
C ALA A 49 -1.00 -3.62 0.91
N LEU A 50 -1.16 -2.50 1.61
CA LEU A 50 -2.44 -1.81 1.74
C LEU A 50 -3.01 -1.41 0.37
N GLY A 51 -2.19 -0.79 -0.49
CA GLY A 51 -2.59 -0.39 -1.84
C GLY A 51 -2.93 -1.57 -2.76
N ALA A 52 -2.32 -2.73 -2.53
CA ALA A 52 -2.57 -3.97 -3.26
C ALA A 52 -3.71 -4.81 -2.66
N ALA A 53 -4.40 -4.33 -1.61
CA ALA A 53 -5.36 -5.10 -0.81
C ALA A 53 -4.78 -6.43 -0.29
N GLY A 54 -3.48 -6.43 0.02
CA GLY A 54 -2.74 -7.55 0.62
C GLY A 54 -2.71 -7.48 2.14
N HIS A 55 -2.02 -8.45 2.74
CA HIS A 55 -1.84 -8.56 4.19
C HIS A 55 -0.35 -8.59 4.51
N VAL A 56 0.03 -8.01 5.66
CA VAL A 56 1.41 -8.00 6.16
C VAL A 56 1.42 -8.52 7.59
N LEU A 57 2.43 -9.33 7.90
CA LEU A 57 2.79 -9.67 9.26
C LEU A 57 4.06 -8.91 9.62
N VAL A 58 4.02 -8.13 10.71
CA VAL A 58 5.18 -7.39 11.21
C VAL A 58 5.70 -8.10 12.44
N GLU A 59 6.92 -8.63 12.35
CA GLU A 59 7.61 -9.27 13.47
C GLU A 59 8.76 -8.37 13.94
N GLY A 60 8.87 -8.22 15.26
CA GLY A 60 9.93 -7.46 15.91
C GLY A 60 10.17 -8.02 17.31
N VAL A 61 11.38 -7.80 17.81
CA VAL A 61 11.70 -8.10 19.21
C VAL A 61 11.37 -6.88 20.09
N PRO A 62 11.05 -7.07 21.39
CA PRO A 62 10.68 -5.96 22.26
C PRO A 62 11.76 -4.87 22.30
N GLY A 63 11.36 -3.61 22.12
CA GLY A 63 12.26 -2.45 22.18
C GLY A 63 12.76 -1.92 20.83
N LEU A 64 12.21 -2.42 19.71
CA LEU A 64 12.39 -1.92 18.35
C LEU A 64 11.12 -1.24 17.81
#